data_AF-A0A351G8A7-F1
#
_entry.id   AF-A0A351G8A7-F1
#
_cell.length_a   1.000
_cell.length_b   1.000
_cell.length_c   1.000
_cell.angle_alpha   90.00
_cell.angle_beta   90.00
_cell.angle_gamma   90.00
#
_symmetry.space_group_name_H-M   'P 1'
#
loop_
_entity.id
_entity.type
_entity.pdbx_description
1 polymer ?
#
loop_
_entity_poly.entity_id
_entity_poly.type
_entity_poly.pdbx_seq_one_letter_code
_entity_poly.pdbx_strand_id
1 'polypeptide(L)' 'MADETMFQEAVEALGQGDKGRARDLLTRLLESDQNNPQYWIWMSAVVDSAKERIYCLQTALNLDPENTTAKRG' A
#
# COMPACT_ATOMS: atom_id res chain seq x y z
N MET A 1 -15.38 8.15 0.97
CA MET A 1 -16.09 7.48 -0.14
C MET A 1 -15.24 7.44 -1.42
N ALA A 2 -14.59 8.52 -1.86
CA ALA A 2 -13.73 8.48 -3.06
C ALA A 2 -12.44 7.65 -2.86
N ASP A 3 -11.75 7.84 -1.73
CA ASP A 3 -10.49 7.12 -1.42
C ASP A 3 -10.73 5.62 -1.20
N GLU A 4 -11.91 5.25 -0.67
CA GLU A 4 -12.30 3.85 -0.49
C GLU A 4 -12.52 3.15 -1.85
N THR A 5 -13.20 3.81 -2.80
CA THR A 5 -13.34 3.29 -4.17
C THR A 5 -12.00 3.17 -4.87
N MET A 6 -11.13 4.17 -4.74
CA MET A 6 -9.79 4.16 -5.32
C MET A 6 -8.92 3.05 -4.72
N PHE A 7 -9.05 2.80 -3.41
CA PHE A 7 -8.37 1.71 -2.74
C PHE A 7 -8.84 0.35 -3.24
N GLN A 8 -10.15 0.15 -3.38
CA GLN A 8 -10.71 -1.08 -3.94
C GLN A 8 -10.20 -1.33 -5.37
N GLU A 9 -10.14 -0.29 -6.20
CA GLU A 9 -9.60 -0.36 -7.56
C GLU A 9 -8.11 -0.74 -7.57
N ALA A 10 -7.32 -0.23 -6.62
CA ALA A 10 -5.91 -0.59 -6.49
C ALA A 10 -5.72 -2.08 -6.14
N VAL A 11 -6.55 -2.59 -5.23
CA VAL A 11 -6.56 -4.01 -4.84
C VAL A 11 -6.96 -4.90 -6.02
N GLU A 12 -7.96 -4.50 -6.80
CA GLU A 12 -8.39 -5.22 -8.00
C GLU A 12 -7.32 -5.23 -9.09
N ALA A 13 -6.67 -4.09 -9.35
CA ALA A 13 -5.57 -3.98 -10.31
C ALA A 13 -4.43 -4.93 -9.95
N LEU A 14 -4.07 -4.99 -8.66
CA LEU A 14 -3.10 -5.95 -8.14
C LEU A 14 -3.53 -7.41 -8.35
N GLY A 15 -4.80 -7.73 -8.09
CA GLY A 15 -5.38 -9.06 -8.33
C GLY A 15 -5.34 -9.48 -9.80
N GLN A 16 -5.40 -8.51 -10.72
CA GLN A 16 -5.27 -8.72 -12.16
C GLN A 16 -3.79 -8.77 -12.63
N GLY A 17 -2.83 -8.55 -11.73
CA GLY A 17 -1.41 -8.47 -12.05
C GLY A 17 -0.96 -7.12 -12.61
N ASP A 18 -1.84 -6.12 -12.67
CA ASP A 18 -1.53 -4.75 -13.09
C ASP A 18 -0.92 -3.95 -11.93
N LYS A 19 0.35 -4.26 -11.64
CA LYS A 19 1.13 -3.58 -10.59
C LYS A 19 1.33 -2.09 -10.89
N GLY A 20 1.39 -1.71 -12.17
CA GLY A 20 1.58 -0.32 -12.59
C GLY A 20 0.39 0.54 -12.16
N ARG A 21 -0.83 0.12 -12.53
CA ARG A 21 -2.06 0.82 -12.13
C ARG A 21 -2.24 0.82 -10.62
N ALA A 22 -2.01 -0.31 -9.96
CA ALA A 22 -2.15 -0.39 -8.51
C ALA A 22 -1.19 0.57 -7.79
N ARG A 23 0.06 0.66 -8.25
CA ARG A 23 1.04 1.62 -7.72
C ARG A 23 0.58 3.06 -7.87
N ASP A 24 0.12 3.43 -9.06
CA ASP A 24 -0.32 4.81 -9.33
C ASP A 24 -1.52 5.21 -8.46
N LEU A 25 -2.47 4.29 -8.23
CA LEU A 25 -3.61 4.51 -7.34
C LEU A 25 -3.16 4.61 -5.87
N LEU A 26 -2.29 3.71 -5.41
CA LEU A 26 -1.76 3.72 -4.05
C LEU A 26 -0.92 4.98 -3.76
N THR A 27 -0.19 5.50 -4.74
CA THR A 27 0.55 6.75 -4.59
C THR A 27 -0.40 7.92 -4.32
N ARG A 28 -1.50 8.03 -5.07
CA ARG A 28 -2.51 9.08 -4.86
C ARG A 28 -3.20 8.95 -3.50
N LEU A 29 -3.47 7.72 -3.07
CA LEU A 29 -4.03 7.46 -1.74
C LEU A 29 -3.08 7.87 -0.63
N LEU A 30 -1.78 7.64 -0.79
CA LEU A 30 -0.74 8.09 0.15
C LEU A 30 -0.56 9.61 0.14
N GLU A 31 -0.72 10.27 -1.01
CA GLU A 31 -0.75 11.74 -1.10
C GLU A 31 -1.97 12.34 -0.38
N SER A 32 -3.11 11.63 -0.37
CA SER A 32 -4.32 12.02 0.37
C SER A 32 -4.18 11.76 1.88
N ASP A 33 -3.74 10.56 2.25
CA ASP A 33 -3.58 10.13 3.64
C ASP A 33 -2.38 9.18 3.81
N GLN A 34 -1.23 9.78 4.09
CA GLN A 34 0.01 9.06 4.41
C GLN A 34 0.00 8.35 5.77
N ASN A 35 -0.98 8.61 6.65
CA ASN A 35 -1.05 8.02 7.98
C ASN A 35 -1.85 6.71 8.00
N ASN A 36 -2.33 6.26 6.83
CA ASN A 36 -3.04 5.00 6.72
C ASN A 36 -2.04 3.84 6.51
N PRO A 37 -1.85 2.95 7.51
CA PRO A 37 -0.90 1.83 7.39
C PRO A 37 -1.28 0.85 6.28
N GLN A 38 -2.57 0.76 5.93
CA GLN A 38 -3.05 -0.15 4.89
C GLN A 38 -2.46 0.21 3.53
N TYR A 39 -2.42 1.50 3.17
CA TYR A 39 -1.88 1.92 1.88
C TYR A 39 -0.39 1.59 1.75
N TRP A 40 0.37 1.74 2.83
CA TRP A 40 1.78 1.33 2.87
C TRP A 40 1.96 -0.18 2.72
N ILE A 41 1.12 -1.00 3.37
CA ILE A 41 1.16 -2.46 3.23
C ILE A 41 0.92 -2.86 1.77
N TRP A 42 -0.10 -2.30 1.12
CA TRP A 42 -0.40 -2.60 -0.28
C TRP A 42 0.67 -2.05 -1.24
N MET A 43 1.26 -0.89 -0.93
CA MET A 43 2.38 -0.33 -1.68
C MET A 43 3.60 -1.27 -1.67
N SER A 44 3.84 -1.95 -0.54
CA SER A 44 4.94 -2.92 -0.41
C SER A 44 4.86 -4.09 -1.40
N ALA A 45 3.67 -4.40 -1.94
CA ALA A 45 3.44 -5.49 -2.89
C ALA A 45 3.66 -5.08 -4.37
N VAL A 46 3.60 -3.77 -4.67
CA VAL A 46 3.71 -3.22 -6.04
C VAL A 46 5.05 -2.59 -6.35
N VAL A 47 5.84 -2.23 -5.34
CA VAL A 47 7.20 -1.69 -5.54
C VAL A 47 8.16 -2.76 -6.02
N ASP A 48 9.10 -2.35 -6.87
CA ASP A 48 10.00 -3.28 -7.57
C ASP A 48 11.24 -3.64 -6.74
N SER A 49 11.70 -2.73 -5.86
CA SER A 49 12.92 -2.95 -5.08
C SER A 49 12.63 -3.46 -3.68
N ALA A 50 13.51 -4.36 -3.21
CA ALA A 50 13.47 -4.84 -1.82
C ALA A 50 13.62 -3.70 -0.80
N LYS A 51 14.37 -2.65 -1.13
CA LYS A 51 14.56 -1.48 -0.25
C LYS A 51 13.25 -0.70 -0.07
N GLU A 52 12.53 -0.44 -1.17
CA GLU A 52 11.23 0.24 -1.10
C GLU A 52 10.18 -0.61 -0.39
N ARG A 53 10.19 -1.93 -0.61
CA ARG A 53 9.29 -2.85 0.11
C ARG A 53 9.51 -2.78 1.62
N ILE A 54 10.76 -2.87 2.07
CA ILE A 54 11.13 -2.75 3.49
C ILE A 54 10.68 -1.40 4.04
N TYR A 55 10.94 -0.30 3.32
CA TYR A 55 10.53 1.03 3.73
C TYR A 55 9.01 1.13 3.93
N CYS A 56 8.21 0.58 3.01
CA CYS A 56 6.75 0.58 3.11
C CYS A 56 6.27 -0.19 4.35
N LEU A 57 6.81 -1.39 4.58
CA LEU A 57 6.43 -2.22 5.74
C LEU A 57 6.85 -1.58 7.06
N GLN A 58 8.05 -0.98 7.12
CA GLN A 58 8.50 -0.24 8.30
C GLN A 58 7.61 0.97 8.59
N THR A 59 7.23 1.72 7.56
CA THR A 59 6.32 2.85 7.72
C THR A 59 4.95 2.39 8.22
N ALA A 60 4.40 1.30 7.67
CA ALA A 60 3.16 0.71 8.16
C ALA A 60 3.24 0.28 9.63
N LEU A 61 4.33 -0.36 10.04
CA LEU A 61 4.57 -0.77 11.44
C LEU A 61 4.78 0.41 12.38
N ASN A 62 5.36 1.52 11.90
CA ASN A 62 5.50 2.73 12.71
C ASN A 62 4.14 3.41 12.96
N LEU A 63 3.24 3.36 11.97
CA LEU A 63 1.89 3.91 12.06
C LEU A 63 0.96 3.02 12.90
N ASP A 64 1.04 1.70 12.70
CA ASP A 64 0.30 0.70 13.45
C ASP A 64 1.22 -0.45 13.86
N PRO A 65 1.86 -0.36 15.04
CA PRO A 65 2.77 -1.38 15.54
C PRO A 65 2.10 -2.73 15.80
N GLU A 66 0.78 -2.78 15.91
CA GLU A 66 0.02 -4.01 16.13
C GLU A 66 -0.44 -4.66 14.83
N ASN A 67 -0.15 -4.05 13.68
CA ASN A 67 -0.58 -4.56 12.40
C ASN A 67 0.06 -5.92 12.05
N THR A 68 -0.72 -6.99 12.21
CA THR A 68 -0.24 -8.35 11.95
C THR A 68 0.11 -8.61 10.50
N THR A 69 -0.50 -7.87 9.57
CA THR A 69 -0.24 -8.01 8.12
C THR A 69 1.13 -7.44 7.79
N ALA A 70 1.44 -6.24 8.30
CA ALA A 70 2.77 -5.64 8.13
C ALA A 70 3.88 -6.47 8.79
N LYS A 71 3.61 -7.12 9.95
CA LYS A 71 4.57 -8.02 10.63
C LYS A 71 4.89 -9.29 9.83
N ARG A 72 4.00 -9.72 8.93
CA ARG A 72 4.12 -10.96 8.14
C ARG A 72 4.66 -10.72 6.71
N GLY A 73 4.58 -9.49 6.23
CA GLY A 73 5.03 -9.07 4.89
C GLY A 73 6.53 -8.91 4.80
#